data_AF-A0A396LHC7-F1
#
_entry.id   AF-A0A396LHC7-F1
#
_cell.length_a   1.000
_cell.length_b   1.000
_cell.length_c   1.000
_cell.angle_alpha   90.00
_cell.angle_beta   90.00
_cell.angle_gamma   90.00
#
_symmetry.space_group_name_H-M   'P 1'
#
loop_
_entity.id
_entity.type
_entity.pdbx_description
1 polymer ?
#
loop_
_entity_poly.entity_id
_entity_poly.type
_entity_poly.pdbx_seq_one_letter_code
_entity_poly.pdbx_strand_id
1 'polypeptide(L)'
;MKSLLILGAGGFGHMIKETAQALGYEEIVFLDDMVKEDDVIGMCCDYVIKHEDYPVAVAAFGNNKTRLFWTDKLLEEGYEVPAIVHPSAVVSPSVTLEPGCFIMQRSVVNTNTKIERAALVNSGAVVDHNSVVCAGAHVGLGSVVKANCTIESGRKVEAGEVIFSTRRKIEGVDSRSLEDAVYAFGFGPLCSYVKPFGEGHINETYAVYMPDQNGNDVPLYVLQRINVNVFKNPDQVMDNIFGVTEYLRNIIRQEGGDLDREALSYIKTKSGETYFEDDNGQPWRCLHYVANSICHQQVERPEQFYQSALSFGHFLKQLGDYPAESLYETIPQFHDTVKRLRDFKDAQRKDVKNRARKCKPEIEFVLSREDDCGVLMKQLEEGKLPLRVTHNDTKLNNILFDADTDEGLCIIDLDTIMPGLAANDFGDSIRFGASTAEEDEPDLDKVHFDINLYDIYTKGYLEMAKDVLTPAEIASLPWGARLMTLECGMRFLADYLQGDVYFKTAYPEHNLVRARTQFRLVKEMEEQFDQMNEILKKYI
;
A
#
# COMPACT_ATOMS: atom_id res chain seq x y z
N MET A 1 -25.79 29.72 47.85
CA MET A 1 -25.83 30.32 46.51
C MET A 1 -24.56 29.94 45.79
N LYS A 2 -24.64 29.40 44.56
CA LYS A 2 -23.44 29.11 43.78
C LYS A 2 -23.01 30.42 43.10
N SER A 3 -21.95 31.04 43.60
CA SER A 3 -21.44 32.31 43.07
C SER A 3 -20.31 32.08 42.05
N LEU A 4 -20.15 33.01 41.11
CA LEU A 4 -19.08 32.99 40.11
C LEU A 4 -18.59 34.41 39.84
N LEU A 5 -17.29 34.61 39.97
CA LEU A 5 -16.61 35.82 39.53
C LEU A 5 -16.11 35.64 38.08
N ILE A 6 -16.45 36.57 37.20
CA ILE A 6 -15.98 36.55 35.81
C ILE A 6 -15.03 37.73 35.57
N LEU A 7 -13.80 37.46 35.17
CA LEU A 7 -12.88 38.51 34.71
C LEU A 7 -13.14 38.78 33.23
N GLY A 8 -13.55 40.01 32.91
CA GLY A 8 -13.91 40.48 31.58
C GLY A 8 -15.42 40.53 31.34
N ALA A 9 -15.98 41.74 31.25
CA ALA A 9 -17.40 42.03 31.00
C ALA A 9 -17.68 42.40 29.53
N GLY A 10 -16.85 41.92 28.61
CA GLY A 10 -17.07 42.07 27.16
C GLY A 10 -18.14 41.10 26.62
N GLY A 11 -18.35 41.09 25.30
CA GLY A 11 -19.34 40.21 24.67
C GLY A 11 -19.15 38.71 24.96
N PHE A 12 -17.89 38.24 25.07
CA PHE A 12 -17.61 36.86 25.49
C PHE A 12 -17.95 36.64 26.98
N GLY A 13 -17.65 37.60 27.86
CA GLY A 13 -18.01 37.56 29.27
C GLY A 13 -19.51 37.43 29.51
N HIS A 14 -20.32 38.20 28.77
CA HIS A 14 -21.78 38.10 28.82
C HIS A 14 -22.30 36.73 28.36
N MET A 15 -21.73 36.15 27.30
CA MET A 15 -22.06 34.77 26.90
C MET A 15 -21.70 33.74 27.99
N ILE A 16 -20.59 33.93 28.71
CA ILE A 16 -20.20 33.06 29.82
C ILE A 16 -21.15 33.23 31.00
N LYS A 17 -21.61 34.45 31.31
CA LYS A 17 -22.62 34.69 32.33
C LYS A 17 -23.92 33.96 32.02
N GLU A 18 -24.46 34.08 30.82
CA GLU A 18 -25.68 33.35 30.40
C GLU A 18 -25.49 31.82 30.49
N THR A 19 -24.31 31.33 30.10
CA THR A 19 -23.98 29.91 30.20
C THR A 19 -23.89 29.45 31.66
N ALA A 20 -23.28 30.25 32.53
CA ALA A 20 -23.19 29.97 33.96
C ALA A 20 -24.58 29.96 34.63
N GLN A 21 -25.49 30.87 34.24
CA GLN A 21 -26.88 30.83 34.70
C GLN A 21 -27.56 29.50 34.33
N ALA A 22 -27.36 29.04 33.09
CA ALA A 22 -27.90 27.76 32.63
C ALA A 22 -27.28 26.54 33.37
N LEU A 23 -26.08 26.70 33.93
CA LEU A 23 -25.40 25.71 34.77
C LEU A 23 -25.76 25.82 36.26
N GLY A 24 -26.69 26.70 36.63
CA GLY A 24 -27.19 26.85 37.99
C GLY A 24 -26.36 27.76 38.89
N TYR A 25 -25.51 28.64 38.32
CA TYR A 25 -24.93 29.74 39.08
C TYR A 25 -26.00 30.82 39.32
N GLU A 26 -26.12 31.27 40.56
CA GLU A 26 -27.19 32.15 41.02
C GLU A 26 -26.70 33.58 41.21
N GLU A 27 -25.45 33.75 41.65
CA GLU A 27 -24.81 35.05 41.84
C GLU A 27 -23.59 35.17 40.92
N ILE A 28 -23.69 35.99 39.88
CA ILE A 28 -22.63 36.14 38.88
C ILE A 28 -22.29 37.61 38.77
N VAL A 29 -21.02 37.93 39.01
CA VAL A 29 -20.49 39.29 39.02
C VAL A 29 -19.22 39.36 38.19
N PHE A 30 -18.85 40.56 37.77
CA PHE A 30 -17.70 40.80 36.91
C PHE A 30 -16.61 41.63 37.58
N LEU A 31 -15.38 41.43 37.12
CA LEU A 31 -14.30 42.41 37.21
C LEU A 31 -13.89 42.84 35.81
N ASP A 32 -13.87 44.14 35.55
CA ASP A 32 -13.46 44.70 34.26
C ASP A 32 -12.84 46.09 34.45
N ASP A 33 -11.78 46.39 33.69
CA ASP A 33 -11.04 47.64 33.82
C ASP A 33 -11.72 48.83 33.11
N MET A 34 -12.66 48.57 32.20
CA MET A 34 -13.26 49.59 31.33
C MET A 34 -14.79 49.61 31.37
N VAL A 35 -15.45 48.45 31.45
CA VAL A 35 -16.91 48.33 31.44
C VAL A 35 -17.49 48.81 32.77
N LYS A 36 -18.62 49.54 32.71
CA LYS A 36 -19.32 50.07 33.88
C LYS A 36 -20.79 49.66 33.82
N GLU A 37 -21.07 48.50 34.38
CA GLU A 37 -22.41 47.90 34.49
C GLU A 37 -22.68 47.56 35.97
N ASP A 38 -23.94 47.38 36.35
CA ASP A 38 -24.34 47.22 37.76
C ASP A 38 -23.76 45.96 38.43
N ASP A 39 -23.43 44.95 37.64
CA ASP A 39 -22.84 43.69 38.06
C ASP A 39 -21.30 43.65 37.94
N VAL A 40 -20.67 44.76 37.54
CA VAL A 40 -19.21 44.93 37.55
C VAL A 40 -18.80 45.52 38.90
N ILE A 41 -18.20 44.69 39.75
CA ILE A 41 -17.94 45.01 41.17
C ILE A 41 -16.51 45.46 41.47
N GLY A 42 -15.69 45.69 40.43
CA GLY A 42 -14.30 46.13 40.57
C GLY A 42 -13.52 46.01 39.26
N MET A 43 -12.23 46.37 39.34
CA MET A 43 -11.26 46.22 38.25
C MET A 43 -10.64 44.81 38.28
N CYS A 44 -10.02 44.37 37.20
CA CYS A 44 -9.42 43.02 37.16
C CYS A 44 -8.31 42.85 38.20
N CYS A 45 -7.61 43.92 38.60
CA CYS A 45 -6.61 43.86 39.67
C CYS A 45 -7.19 43.54 41.06
N ASP A 46 -8.49 43.70 41.25
CA ASP A 46 -9.17 43.46 42.53
C ASP A 46 -9.43 41.95 42.77
N TYR A 47 -9.02 41.06 41.85
CA TYR A 47 -9.20 39.62 41.99
C TYR A 47 -8.60 39.05 43.28
N VAL A 48 -7.51 39.62 43.82
CA VAL A 48 -6.96 39.12 45.10
C VAL A 48 -7.93 39.36 46.26
N ILE A 49 -8.45 40.58 46.37
CA ILE A 49 -9.36 40.95 47.48
C ILE A 49 -10.75 40.32 47.33
N LYS A 50 -11.16 39.93 46.12
CA LYS A 50 -12.44 39.29 45.86
C LYS A 50 -12.44 37.78 46.09
N HIS A 51 -11.29 37.17 46.33
CA HIS A 51 -11.20 35.72 46.49
C HIS A 51 -11.96 35.22 47.74
N GLU A 52 -11.94 36.00 48.83
CA GLU A 52 -12.69 35.66 50.05
C GLU A 52 -14.20 35.62 49.83
N ASP A 53 -14.72 36.53 49.00
CA ASP A 53 -16.15 36.66 48.68
C ASP A 53 -16.59 35.66 47.60
N TYR A 54 -15.70 35.38 46.64
CA TYR A 54 -15.97 34.56 45.46
C TYR A 54 -14.84 33.53 45.26
N PRO A 55 -14.95 32.33 45.85
CA PRO A 55 -13.91 31.30 45.73
C PRO A 55 -13.82 30.66 44.33
N VAL A 56 -14.83 30.88 43.48
CA VAL A 56 -14.93 30.31 42.12
C VAL A 56 -14.85 31.45 41.10
N ALA A 57 -13.92 31.36 40.15
CA ALA A 57 -13.74 32.39 39.13
C ALA A 57 -13.30 31.85 37.77
N VAL A 58 -13.61 32.59 36.70
CA VAL A 58 -13.14 32.30 35.34
C VAL A 58 -12.72 33.58 34.61
N ALA A 59 -11.75 33.47 33.71
CA ALA A 59 -11.34 34.57 32.84
C ALA A 59 -12.05 34.48 31.48
N ALA A 60 -12.97 35.38 31.19
CA ALA A 60 -13.78 35.39 29.97
C ALA A 60 -13.37 36.49 28.98
N PHE A 61 -12.12 36.42 28.52
CA PHE A 61 -11.60 37.31 27.48
C PHE A 61 -11.60 36.66 26.09
N GLY A 62 -12.07 37.39 25.08
CA GLY A 62 -11.98 36.95 23.68
C GLY A 62 -10.53 36.85 23.16
N ASN A 63 -9.61 37.65 23.72
CA ASN A 63 -8.19 37.54 23.41
C ASN A 63 -7.55 36.34 24.13
N ASN A 64 -6.97 35.43 23.35
CA ASN A 64 -6.34 34.20 23.84
C ASN A 64 -5.26 34.43 24.91
N LYS A 65 -4.39 35.41 24.70
CA LYS A 65 -3.26 35.68 25.61
C LYS A 65 -3.77 36.25 26.92
N THR A 66 -4.71 37.20 26.87
CA THR A 66 -5.32 37.79 28.07
C THR A 66 -6.11 36.75 28.85
N ARG A 67 -6.87 35.88 28.17
CA ARG A 67 -7.61 34.78 28.79
C ARG A 67 -6.69 33.83 29.53
N LEU A 68 -5.62 33.36 28.88
CA LEU A 68 -4.64 32.47 29.51
C LEU A 68 -3.94 33.13 30.70
N PHE A 69 -3.49 34.38 30.54
CA PHE A 69 -2.84 35.14 31.61
C PHE A 69 -3.70 35.23 32.87
N TRP A 70 -4.98 35.61 32.74
CA TRP A 70 -5.86 35.76 33.89
C TRP A 70 -6.28 34.42 34.48
N THR A 71 -6.49 33.38 33.66
CA THR A 71 -6.70 32.02 34.17
C THR A 71 -5.53 31.57 35.03
N ASP A 72 -4.29 31.80 34.58
CA ASP A 72 -3.08 31.47 35.35
C ASP A 72 -3.02 32.27 36.66
N LYS A 73 -3.37 33.56 36.64
CA LYS A 73 -3.43 34.41 37.85
C LYS A 73 -4.47 33.92 38.88
N LEU A 74 -5.64 33.48 38.42
CA LEU A 74 -6.68 32.93 39.29
C LEU A 74 -6.19 31.63 39.95
N LEU A 75 -5.58 30.73 39.16
CA LEU A 75 -5.02 29.48 39.68
C LEU A 75 -3.89 29.72 40.69
N GLU A 76 -2.99 30.67 40.42
CA GLU A 76 -1.90 31.06 41.33
C GLU A 76 -2.42 31.57 42.69
N GLU A 77 -3.55 32.29 42.68
CA GLU A 77 -4.21 32.83 43.87
C GLU A 77 -5.05 31.79 44.61
N GLY A 78 -5.22 30.58 44.04
CA GLY A 78 -5.92 29.47 44.67
C GLY A 78 -7.42 29.42 44.43
N TYR A 79 -7.93 30.19 43.44
CA TYR A 79 -9.33 30.09 43.02
C TYR A 79 -9.67 28.69 42.51
N GLU A 80 -10.92 28.27 42.71
CA GLU A 80 -11.51 27.20 41.92
C GLU A 80 -11.84 27.76 40.52
N VAL A 81 -11.18 27.24 39.48
CA VAL A 81 -11.34 27.71 38.10
C VAL A 81 -11.98 26.61 37.23
N PRO A 82 -13.32 26.50 37.22
CA PRO A 82 -14.00 25.39 36.55
C PRO A 82 -13.93 25.52 35.03
N ALA A 83 -14.03 24.38 34.34
CA ALA A 83 -14.39 24.38 32.92
C ALA A 83 -15.87 24.80 32.77
N ILE A 84 -16.15 25.71 31.85
CA ILE A 84 -17.52 26.14 31.55
C ILE A 84 -17.96 25.43 30.27
N VAL A 85 -18.86 24.47 30.42
CA VAL A 85 -19.40 23.65 29.32
C VAL A 85 -20.87 23.98 29.14
N HIS A 86 -21.24 24.52 27.98
CA HIS A 86 -22.62 24.84 27.68
C HIS A 86 -23.50 23.57 27.69
N PRO A 87 -24.71 23.58 28.27
CA PRO A 87 -25.57 22.38 28.35
C PRO A 87 -25.91 21.71 27.02
N SER A 88 -25.80 22.45 25.91
CA SER A 88 -26.04 21.93 24.55
C SER A 88 -24.78 21.41 23.85
N ALA A 89 -23.61 21.46 24.47
CA ALA A 89 -22.40 20.88 23.93
C ALA A 89 -22.41 19.35 24.11
N VAL A 90 -21.81 18.63 23.16
CA VAL A 90 -21.63 17.18 23.26
C VAL A 90 -20.17 16.91 23.56
N VAL A 91 -19.88 16.44 24.77
CA VAL A 91 -18.52 16.14 25.21
C VAL A 91 -18.44 14.66 25.58
N SER A 92 -17.53 13.92 24.94
CA SER A 92 -17.31 12.51 25.25
C SER A 92 -16.83 12.31 26.69
N PRO A 93 -17.27 11.25 27.41
CA PRO A 93 -16.86 10.99 28.79
C PRO A 93 -15.35 10.82 29.01
N SER A 94 -14.61 10.46 27.95
CA SER A 94 -13.15 10.29 27.96
C SER A 94 -12.36 11.59 27.71
N VAL A 95 -13.04 12.73 27.56
CA VAL A 95 -12.38 14.03 27.36
C VAL A 95 -11.79 14.51 28.68
N THR A 96 -10.54 14.96 28.62
CA THR A 96 -9.90 15.66 29.74
C THR A 96 -10.09 17.17 29.55
N LEU A 97 -10.86 17.79 30.45
CA LEU A 97 -11.04 19.25 30.51
C LEU A 97 -10.18 19.83 31.64
N GLU A 98 -9.29 20.75 31.31
CA GLU A 98 -8.46 21.47 32.27
C GLU A 98 -9.11 22.80 32.73
N PRO A 99 -8.61 23.43 33.82
CA PRO A 99 -9.21 24.61 34.41
C PRO A 99 -9.44 25.79 33.45
N GLY A 100 -10.62 26.41 33.56
CA GLY A 100 -10.95 27.64 32.82
C GLY A 100 -11.05 27.47 31.32
N CYS A 101 -11.16 26.24 30.80
CA CYS A 101 -11.52 26.03 29.41
C CYS A 101 -13.02 26.25 29.17
N PHE A 102 -13.39 26.60 27.94
CA PHE A 102 -14.74 26.95 27.54
C PHE A 102 -15.20 26.07 26.37
N ILE A 103 -16.33 25.39 26.53
CA ILE A 103 -16.96 24.56 25.49
C ILE A 103 -18.35 25.13 25.21
N MET A 104 -18.53 25.75 24.06
CA MET A 104 -19.68 26.63 23.79
C MET A 104 -20.85 25.90 23.11
N GLN A 105 -21.90 26.64 22.77
CA GLN A 105 -23.17 26.08 22.29
C GLN A 105 -22.98 25.17 21.08
N ARG A 106 -23.51 23.94 21.18
CA ARG A 106 -23.58 22.95 20.08
C ARG A 106 -22.20 22.53 19.54
N SER A 107 -21.11 22.81 20.26
CA SER A 107 -19.82 22.24 19.92
C SER A 107 -19.77 20.75 20.26
N VAL A 108 -18.92 20.01 19.56
CA VAL A 108 -18.70 18.58 19.78
C VAL A 108 -17.23 18.35 20.10
N VAL A 109 -16.94 17.63 21.19
CA VAL A 109 -15.59 17.21 21.57
C VAL A 109 -15.57 15.69 21.73
N ASN A 110 -14.90 15.00 20.82
CA ASN A 110 -14.90 13.53 20.72
C ASN A 110 -13.86 12.85 21.62
N THR A 111 -13.94 11.52 21.67
CA THR A 111 -13.20 10.66 22.60
C THR A 111 -11.68 10.91 22.65
N ASN A 112 -11.09 10.73 23.82
CA ASN A 112 -9.64 10.82 24.08
C ASN A 112 -9.02 12.16 23.69
N THR A 113 -9.82 13.23 23.68
CA THR A 113 -9.34 14.59 23.41
C THR A 113 -8.96 15.27 24.72
N LYS A 114 -7.88 16.07 24.69
CA LYS A 114 -7.47 16.92 25.80
C LYS A 114 -7.75 18.39 25.45
N ILE A 115 -8.54 19.06 26.28
CA ILE A 115 -8.77 20.51 26.20
C ILE A 115 -8.03 21.15 27.38
N GLU A 116 -6.94 21.83 27.09
CA GLU A 116 -6.08 22.41 28.11
C GLU A 116 -6.62 23.72 28.67
N ARG A 117 -6.00 24.19 29.76
CA ARG A 117 -6.48 25.36 30.50
C ARG A 117 -6.65 26.60 29.63
N ALA A 118 -7.67 27.39 29.91
CA ALA A 118 -8.02 28.59 29.14
C ALA A 118 -8.30 28.38 27.64
N ALA A 119 -8.37 27.13 27.14
CA ALA A 119 -8.74 26.86 25.76
C ALA A 119 -10.23 27.19 25.52
N LEU A 120 -10.56 27.59 24.29
CA LEU A 120 -11.93 27.90 23.89
C LEU A 120 -12.31 27.06 22.66
N VAL A 121 -13.29 26.18 22.82
CA VAL A 121 -14.00 25.52 21.72
C VAL A 121 -15.31 26.26 21.49
N ASN A 122 -15.35 27.08 20.43
CA ASN A 122 -16.44 28.01 20.19
C ASN A 122 -17.69 27.34 19.60
N SER A 123 -18.80 28.09 19.52
CA SER A 123 -20.11 27.54 19.18
C SER A 123 -20.10 26.83 17.82
N GLY A 124 -20.69 25.63 17.80
CA GLY A 124 -20.75 24.76 16.62
C GLY A 124 -19.43 24.15 16.16
N ALA A 125 -18.30 24.40 16.84
CA ALA A 125 -17.03 23.78 16.47
C ALA A 125 -17.00 22.29 16.79
N VAL A 126 -16.26 21.51 15.99
CA VAL A 126 -16.03 20.08 16.21
C VAL A 126 -14.56 19.84 16.46
N VAL A 127 -14.22 19.21 17.58
CA VAL A 127 -12.89 18.67 17.86
C VAL A 127 -12.98 17.16 17.90
N ASP A 128 -12.45 16.52 16.86
CA ASP A 128 -12.54 15.09 16.67
C ASP A 128 -11.46 14.33 17.48
N HIS A 129 -11.62 13.01 17.57
CA HIS A 129 -10.98 12.16 18.56
C HIS A 129 -9.44 12.21 18.59
N ASN A 130 -8.85 11.87 19.74
CA ASN A 130 -7.40 11.83 19.97
C ASN A 130 -6.68 13.18 19.68
N SER A 131 -7.36 14.31 19.85
CA SER A 131 -6.77 15.64 19.60
C SER A 131 -6.36 16.34 20.89
N VAL A 132 -5.51 17.36 20.77
CA VAL A 132 -5.12 18.23 21.88
C VAL A 132 -5.36 19.68 21.49
N VAL A 133 -6.17 20.39 22.25
CA VAL A 133 -6.32 21.85 22.15
C VAL A 133 -5.52 22.47 23.29
N CYS A 134 -4.33 22.97 22.99
CA CYS A 134 -3.37 23.42 24.00
C CYS A 134 -3.79 24.70 24.72
N ALA A 135 -3.08 25.01 25.81
CA ALA A 135 -3.43 26.10 26.71
C ALA A 135 -3.66 27.45 25.99
N GLY A 136 -4.80 28.08 26.27
CA GLY A 136 -5.19 29.36 25.67
C GLY A 136 -5.57 29.33 24.18
N ALA A 137 -5.51 28.17 23.52
CA ALA A 137 -5.92 28.06 22.12
C ALA A 137 -7.41 28.38 21.91
N HIS A 138 -7.78 28.73 20.68
CA HIS A 138 -9.15 29.09 20.30
C HIS A 138 -9.54 28.39 19.02
N VAL A 139 -10.48 27.44 19.12
CA VAL A 139 -11.14 26.78 18.00
C VAL A 139 -12.37 27.61 17.61
N GLY A 140 -12.33 28.25 16.43
CA GLY A 140 -13.29 29.24 15.97
C GLY A 140 -14.70 28.69 15.70
N LEU A 141 -15.66 29.60 15.51
CA LEU A 141 -17.07 29.25 15.26
C LEU A 141 -17.21 28.29 14.08
N GLY A 142 -17.93 27.17 14.27
CA GLY A 142 -18.18 26.19 13.21
C GLY A 142 -16.94 25.55 12.56
N SER A 143 -15.75 25.69 13.15
CA SER A 143 -14.53 25.08 12.64
C SER A 143 -14.48 23.58 12.94
N VAL A 144 -13.71 22.82 12.15
CA VAL A 144 -13.57 21.36 12.30
C VAL A 144 -12.10 21.02 12.50
N VAL A 145 -11.77 20.51 13.67
CA VAL A 145 -10.47 19.90 13.95
C VAL A 145 -10.63 18.40 13.77
N LYS A 146 -10.03 17.84 12.71
CA LYS A 146 -10.05 16.38 12.45
C LYS A 146 -9.29 15.61 13.53
N ALA A 147 -9.46 14.29 13.54
CA ALA A 147 -8.81 13.44 14.53
C ALA A 147 -7.28 13.57 14.52
N ASN A 148 -6.65 13.36 15.68
CA ASN A 148 -5.19 13.38 15.86
C ASN A 148 -4.57 14.74 15.45
N CYS A 149 -5.16 15.84 15.89
CA CYS A 149 -4.58 17.19 15.72
C CYS A 149 -4.06 17.75 17.03
N THR A 150 -3.03 18.59 16.96
CA THR A 150 -2.61 19.48 18.05
C THR A 150 -2.84 20.94 17.63
N ILE A 151 -3.72 21.65 18.34
CA ILE A 151 -3.86 23.10 18.21
C ILE A 151 -2.92 23.74 19.22
N GLU A 152 -1.86 24.38 18.74
CA GLU A 152 -0.79 24.95 19.57
C GLU A 152 -1.28 26.01 20.56
N SER A 153 -0.52 26.19 21.65
CA SER A 153 -0.83 27.15 22.71
C SER A 153 -1.03 28.57 22.17
N GLY A 154 -2.14 29.20 22.56
CA GLY A 154 -2.53 30.54 22.11
C GLY A 154 -2.93 30.67 20.62
N ARG A 155 -2.82 29.61 19.81
CA ARG A 155 -3.24 29.63 18.40
C ARG A 155 -4.75 29.86 18.28
N LYS A 156 -5.14 30.59 17.24
CA LYS A 156 -6.54 30.73 16.83
C LYS A 156 -6.76 29.97 15.52
N VAL A 157 -7.75 29.08 15.51
CA VAL A 157 -8.35 28.49 14.31
C VAL A 157 -9.47 29.41 13.89
N GLU A 158 -9.48 29.82 12.63
CA GLU A 158 -10.48 30.77 12.15
C GLU A 158 -11.87 30.11 12.00
N ALA A 159 -12.91 30.95 12.00
CA ALA A 159 -14.27 30.46 11.87
C ALA A 159 -14.46 29.68 10.55
N GLY A 160 -15.05 28.50 10.63
CA GLY A 160 -15.26 27.59 9.48
C GLY A 160 -13.99 26.91 8.93
N GLU A 161 -12.81 27.14 9.52
CA GLU A 161 -11.57 26.47 9.08
C GLU A 161 -11.60 24.96 9.39
N VAL A 162 -11.02 24.15 8.50
CA VAL A 162 -10.82 22.71 8.73
C VAL A 162 -9.33 22.45 9.01
N ILE A 163 -9.03 21.99 10.22
CA ILE A 163 -7.69 21.56 10.61
C ILE A 163 -7.56 20.06 10.36
N PHE A 164 -6.51 19.69 9.62
CA PHE A 164 -6.16 18.31 9.33
C PHE A 164 -5.08 17.82 10.30
N SER A 165 -5.01 16.49 10.50
CA SER A 165 -4.08 15.84 11.43
C SER A 165 -2.65 16.35 11.27
N THR A 166 -2.07 16.83 12.38
CA THR A 166 -0.64 17.17 12.49
C THR A 166 0.14 15.88 12.66
N ARG A 167 0.43 15.24 11.53
CA ARG A 167 1.25 14.04 11.50
C ARG A 167 2.71 14.40 11.76
N ARG A 168 3.41 13.47 12.40
CA ARG A 168 4.86 13.56 12.56
C ARG A 168 5.45 13.51 11.17
N LYS A 169 6.33 14.46 10.84
CA LYS A 169 7.10 14.42 9.61
C LYS A 169 8.01 13.19 9.64
N ILE A 170 7.92 12.35 8.63
CA ILE A 170 8.74 11.14 8.47
C ILE A 170 9.70 11.40 7.31
N GLU A 171 10.99 11.11 7.51
CA GLU A 171 11.99 11.28 6.47
C GLU A 171 11.69 10.36 5.26
N GLY A 172 11.88 10.89 4.05
CA GLY A 172 11.59 10.18 2.79
C GLY A 172 10.11 10.06 2.43
N VAL A 173 9.20 10.52 3.29
CA VAL A 173 7.78 10.73 2.93
C VAL A 173 7.66 12.10 2.25
N ASP A 174 7.67 12.09 0.92
CA ASP A 174 7.70 13.28 0.07
C ASP A 174 6.32 13.70 -0.48
N SER A 175 5.31 12.86 -0.29
CA SER A 175 3.95 13.08 -0.79
C SER A 175 2.90 12.80 0.28
N ARG A 176 1.77 13.50 0.17
CA ARG A 176 0.65 13.34 1.09
C ARG A 176 0.05 11.93 1.02
N SER A 177 -0.09 11.38 -0.19
CA SER A 177 -0.54 10.00 -0.41
C SER A 177 0.32 8.97 0.34
N LEU A 178 1.66 9.10 0.26
CA LEU A 178 2.58 8.21 0.96
C LEU A 178 2.44 8.36 2.48
N GLU A 179 2.30 9.59 2.98
CA GLU A 179 2.02 9.85 4.40
C GLU A 179 0.70 9.20 4.85
N ASP A 180 -0.37 9.34 4.07
CA ASP A 180 -1.68 8.73 4.34
C ASP A 180 -1.57 7.21 4.41
N ALA A 181 -0.88 6.57 3.46
CA ALA A 181 -0.65 5.13 3.47
C ALA A 181 0.15 4.67 4.70
N VAL A 182 1.28 5.32 5.03
CA VAL A 182 2.09 5.00 6.22
C VAL A 182 1.27 5.08 7.52
N TYR A 183 0.36 6.05 7.61
CA TYR A 183 -0.53 6.20 8.77
C TYR A 183 -1.69 5.21 8.79
N ALA A 184 -2.23 4.84 7.62
CA ALA A 184 -3.30 3.84 7.47
C ALA A 184 -2.88 2.45 7.93
N PHE A 185 -1.64 2.04 7.63
CA PHE A 185 -1.03 0.80 8.14
C PHE A 185 -0.45 0.94 9.55
N GLY A 186 -0.38 2.17 10.07
CA GLY A 186 -0.12 2.44 11.48
C GLY A 186 1.31 2.62 11.91
N PHE A 187 2.19 2.79 10.95
CA PHE A 187 3.60 3.05 11.20
C PHE A 187 3.86 4.52 11.56
N GLY A 188 2.93 5.44 11.24
CA GLY A 188 3.10 6.89 11.42
C GLY A 188 3.83 7.36 12.70
N PRO A 189 3.43 6.92 13.91
CA PRO A 189 4.09 7.32 15.16
C PRO A 189 5.49 6.72 15.39
N LEU A 190 5.82 5.58 14.77
CA LEU A 190 7.01 4.77 15.07
C LEU A 190 8.02 4.70 13.91
N CYS A 191 7.61 4.94 12.67
CA CYS A 191 8.43 4.83 11.47
C CYS A 191 9.63 5.78 11.50
N SER A 192 10.84 5.27 11.33
CA SER A 192 12.03 6.11 11.32
C SER A 192 12.09 6.93 10.03
N TYR A 193 12.03 6.24 8.89
CA TYR A 193 12.02 6.84 7.56
C TYR A 193 11.49 5.84 6.52
N VAL A 194 11.24 6.34 5.31
CA VAL A 194 10.82 5.55 4.15
C VAL A 194 11.78 5.82 3.00
N LYS A 195 12.06 4.84 2.14
CA LYS A 195 12.85 5.07 0.92
C LYS A 195 12.30 4.25 -0.26
N PRO A 196 12.45 4.74 -1.51
CA PRO A 196 12.20 3.91 -2.69
C PRO A 196 12.98 2.59 -2.61
N PHE A 197 12.35 1.49 -3.01
CA PHE A 197 12.90 0.15 -2.84
C PHE A 197 12.60 -0.75 -4.04
N GLY A 198 13.61 -1.50 -4.47
CA GLY A 198 13.53 -2.45 -5.58
C GLY A 198 13.67 -1.82 -6.97
N GLU A 199 13.72 -2.68 -7.99
CA GLU A 199 13.84 -2.31 -9.41
C GLU A 199 12.55 -2.56 -10.20
N GLY A 200 11.47 -2.94 -9.51
CA GLY A 200 10.17 -3.29 -10.09
C GLY A 200 9.62 -2.22 -11.03
N HIS A 201 9.03 -2.66 -12.15
CA HIS A 201 8.59 -1.76 -13.21
C HIS A 201 7.11 -1.37 -13.16
N ILE A 202 6.28 -2.15 -12.44
CA ILE A 202 4.82 -2.01 -12.42
C ILE A 202 4.35 -1.12 -11.27
N ASN A 203 4.56 -1.57 -10.02
CA ASN A 203 4.14 -0.88 -8.81
C ASN A 203 5.23 0.05 -8.28
N GLU A 204 4.82 1.13 -7.61
CA GLU A 204 5.76 1.99 -6.90
C GLU A 204 5.99 1.42 -5.49
N THR A 205 7.25 1.13 -5.17
CA THR A 205 7.61 0.33 -3.99
C THR A 205 8.54 1.10 -3.06
N TYR A 206 8.25 1.03 -1.76
CA TYR A 206 9.00 1.69 -0.71
C TYR A 206 9.33 0.72 0.43
N ALA A 207 10.54 0.81 0.97
CA ALA A 207 10.90 0.15 2.21
C ALA A 207 10.61 1.09 3.39
N VAL A 208 9.89 0.58 4.39
CA VAL A 208 9.55 1.30 5.62
C VAL A 208 10.51 0.84 6.73
N TYR A 209 11.30 1.78 7.22
CA TYR A 209 12.26 1.56 8.28
C TYR A 209 11.64 1.85 9.64
N MET A 210 11.92 0.97 10.59
CA MET A 210 11.40 1.00 11.96
C MET A 210 12.55 0.76 12.93
N PRO A 211 12.49 1.29 14.16
CA PRO A 211 13.47 0.96 15.18
C PRO A 211 13.30 -0.50 15.64
N ASP A 212 14.39 -1.26 15.66
CA ASP A 212 14.45 -2.59 16.26
C ASP A 212 14.50 -2.51 17.80
N GLN A 213 14.59 -3.67 18.47
CA GLN A 213 14.67 -3.74 19.94
C GLN A 213 15.92 -3.06 20.53
N ASN A 214 16.95 -2.82 19.71
CA ASN A 214 18.20 -2.18 20.09
C ASN A 214 18.25 -0.69 19.67
N GLY A 215 17.18 -0.17 19.04
CA GLY A 215 17.09 1.21 18.55
C GLY A 215 17.78 1.45 17.20
N ASN A 216 18.15 0.40 16.46
CA ASN A 216 18.66 0.52 15.09
C ASN A 216 17.50 0.57 14.10
N ASP A 217 17.62 1.41 13.06
CA ASP A 217 16.62 1.48 12.00
C ASP A 217 16.81 0.35 10.99
N VAL A 218 15.84 -0.56 10.92
CA VAL A 218 15.85 -1.72 10.03
C VAL A 218 14.60 -1.73 9.13
N PRO A 219 14.70 -2.24 7.89
CA PRO A 219 13.52 -2.40 7.05
C PRO A 219 12.66 -3.53 7.63
N LEU A 220 11.42 -3.20 8.00
CA LEU A 220 10.47 -4.21 8.50
C LEU A 220 9.29 -4.42 7.57
N TYR A 221 8.98 -3.44 6.72
CA TYR A 221 7.82 -3.49 5.84
C TYR A 221 8.16 -2.99 4.45
N VAL A 222 7.42 -3.49 3.47
CA VAL A 222 7.40 -2.98 2.10
C VAL A 222 6.00 -2.41 1.86
N LEU A 223 5.94 -1.14 1.47
CA LEU A 223 4.72 -0.42 1.14
C LEU A 223 4.69 -0.20 -0.37
N GLN A 224 3.56 -0.54 -1.00
CA GLN A 224 3.44 -0.47 -2.47
C GLN A 224 2.18 0.28 -2.88
N ARG A 225 2.30 1.17 -3.86
CA ARG A 225 1.18 1.74 -4.60
C ARG A 225 0.90 0.84 -5.80
N ILE A 226 -0.30 0.26 -5.87
CA ILE A 226 -0.68 -0.67 -6.94
C ILE A 226 -0.97 0.13 -8.21
N ASN A 227 -0.46 -0.35 -9.35
CA ASN A 227 -0.65 0.31 -10.63
C ASN A 227 -2.03 0.03 -11.25
N VAL A 228 -2.97 0.97 -11.05
CA VAL A 228 -4.34 0.88 -11.59
C VAL A 228 -4.44 0.97 -13.12
N ASN A 229 -3.34 1.29 -13.82
CA ASN A 229 -3.33 1.21 -15.28
C ASN A 229 -3.28 -0.25 -15.76
N VAL A 230 -2.61 -1.12 -15.00
CA VAL A 230 -2.50 -2.55 -15.27
C VAL A 230 -3.60 -3.31 -14.53
N PHE A 231 -3.74 -3.09 -13.21
CA PHE A 231 -4.69 -3.80 -12.35
C PHE A 231 -5.95 -2.96 -12.13
N LYS A 232 -6.97 -3.20 -12.95
CA LYS A 232 -8.21 -2.41 -12.94
C LYS A 232 -9.09 -2.63 -11.72
N ASN A 233 -8.98 -3.80 -11.10
CA ASN A 233 -9.75 -4.20 -9.92
C ASN A 233 -8.79 -4.56 -8.78
N PRO A 234 -8.20 -3.56 -8.08
CA PRO A 234 -7.21 -3.81 -7.04
C PRO A 234 -7.75 -4.63 -5.86
N ASP A 235 -9.05 -4.54 -5.59
CA ASP A 235 -9.77 -5.38 -4.64
C ASP A 235 -9.65 -6.88 -4.99
N GLN A 236 -9.87 -7.26 -6.24
CA GLN A 236 -9.74 -8.63 -6.71
C GLN A 236 -8.30 -9.14 -6.64
N VAL A 237 -7.32 -8.28 -6.94
CA VAL A 237 -5.89 -8.62 -6.77
C VAL A 237 -5.59 -8.92 -5.31
N MET A 238 -6.05 -8.07 -4.40
CA MET A 238 -5.81 -8.26 -2.97
C MET A 238 -6.54 -9.47 -2.40
N ASP A 239 -7.76 -9.77 -2.87
CA ASP A 239 -8.50 -10.97 -2.49
C ASP A 239 -7.74 -12.26 -2.90
N ASN A 240 -7.24 -12.32 -4.13
CA ASN A 240 -6.40 -13.42 -4.60
C ASN A 240 -5.13 -13.56 -3.73
N ILE A 241 -4.42 -12.44 -3.52
CA ILE A 241 -3.17 -12.42 -2.75
C ILE A 241 -3.39 -12.90 -1.31
N PHE A 242 -4.38 -12.35 -0.59
CA PHE A 242 -4.66 -12.77 0.79
C PHE A 242 -5.12 -14.22 0.83
N GLY A 243 -6.01 -14.63 -0.08
CA GLY A 243 -6.49 -16.01 -0.15
C GLY A 243 -5.36 -17.02 -0.33
N VAL A 244 -4.44 -16.76 -1.27
CA VAL A 244 -3.32 -17.66 -1.55
C VAL A 244 -2.27 -17.60 -0.45
N THR A 245 -1.86 -16.41 0.01
CA THR A 245 -0.82 -16.30 1.04
C THR A 245 -1.26 -16.87 2.38
N GLU A 246 -2.51 -16.67 2.81
CA GLU A 246 -3.03 -17.29 4.03
C GLU A 246 -3.08 -18.82 3.91
N TYR A 247 -3.43 -19.35 2.74
CA TYR A 247 -3.42 -20.79 2.49
C TYR A 247 -1.99 -21.35 2.52
N LEU A 248 -1.05 -20.75 1.79
CA LEU A 248 0.38 -21.15 1.78
C LEU A 248 0.97 -21.13 3.20
N ARG A 249 0.67 -20.10 3.99
CA ARG A 249 1.10 -20.02 5.40
C ARG A 249 0.57 -21.17 6.25
N ASN A 250 -0.62 -21.70 5.95
CA ASN A 250 -1.13 -22.86 6.66
C ASN A 250 -0.40 -24.15 6.25
N ILE A 251 -0.05 -24.30 4.97
CA ILE A 251 0.73 -25.43 4.46
C ILE A 251 2.15 -25.41 5.04
N ILE A 252 2.87 -24.29 4.91
CA ILE A 252 4.24 -24.13 5.44
C ILE A 252 4.28 -24.40 6.95
N ARG A 253 3.27 -23.96 7.71
CA ARG A 253 3.18 -24.25 9.15
C ARG A 253 3.06 -25.75 9.43
N GLN A 254 2.32 -26.49 8.60
CA GLN A 254 2.18 -27.95 8.75
C GLN A 254 3.47 -28.68 8.36
N GLU A 255 4.21 -28.15 7.39
CA GLU A 255 5.53 -28.64 6.96
C GLU A 255 6.64 -28.29 7.97
N GLY A 256 6.37 -27.37 8.90
CA GLY A 256 7.31 -26.92 9.92
C GLY A 256 8.29 -25.84 9.46
N GLY A 257 7.95 -25.13 8.37
CA GLY A 257 8.76 -24.06 7.80
C GLY A 257 8.65 -22.71 8.53
N ASP A 258 9.48 -21.77 8.10
CA ASP A 258 9.54 -20.39 8.59
C ASP A 258 8.57 -19.49 7.81
N LEU A 259 7.47 -19.16 8.46
CA LEU A 259 6.40 -18.34 7.88
C LEU A 259 6.84 -16.92 7.50
N ASP A 260 7.86 -16.37 8.16
CA ASP A 260 8.29 -15.00 7.90
C ASP A 260 9.30 -14.92 6.75
N ARG A 261 9.74 -16.09 6.24
CA ARG A 261 10.70 -16.20 5.13
C ARG A 261 10.17 -16.96 3.92
N GLU A 262 9.32 -17.95 4.12
CA GLU A 262 8.85 -18.86 3.07
C GLU A 262 7.54 -18.43 2.39
N ALA A 263 6.83 -17.43 2.93
CA ALA A 263 5.66 -16.83 2.27
C ALA A 263 5.57 -15.32 2.54
N LEU A 264 5.11 -14.58 1.54
CA LEU A 264 4.80 -13.16 1.74
C LEU A 264 3.68 -12.98 2.76
N SER A 265 3.89 -12.03 3.67
CA SER A 265 2.97 -11.72 4.75
C SER A 265 2.38 -10.33 4.56
N TYR A 266 1.16 -10.27 4.01
CA TYR A 266 0.45 -9.01 3.80
C TYR A 266 -0.20 -8.51 5.09
N ILE A 267 -0.21 -7.20 5.24
CA ILE A 267 -0.66 -6.50 6.45
C ILE A 267 -1.93 -5.73 6.12
N LYS A 268 -2.97 -5.95 6.92
CA LYS A 268 -4.21 -5.17 6.84
C LYS A 268 -4.00 -3.78 7.46
N THR A 269 -4.77 -2.80 7.01
CA THR A 269 -4.81 -1.47 7.62
C THR A 269 -5.23 -1.55 9.10
N LYS A 270 -5.11 -0.44 9.85
CA LYS A 270 -5.64 -0.38 11.24
C LYS A 270 -7.14 -0.68 11.35
N SER A 271 -7.90 -0.39 10.29
CA SER A 271 -9.34 -0.61 10.21
C SER A 271 -9.70 -2.01 9.68
N GLY A 272 -8.71 -2.78 9.22
CA GLY A 272 -8.87 -4.18 8.83
C GLY A 272 -9.07 -4.42 7.33
N GLU A 273 -8.98 -3.39 6.49
CA GLU A 273 -9.01 -3.54 5.04
C GLU A 273 -7.70 -4.15 4.51
N THR A 274 -7.77 -4.87 3.38
CA THR A 274 -6.63 -5.51 2.73
C THR A 274 -5.71 -4.51 2.01
N TYR A 275 -6.22 -3.32 1.68
CA TYR A 275 -5.46 -2.20 1.14
C TYR A 275 -6.06 -0.87 1.61
N PHE A 276 -5.31 0.21 1.46
CA PHE A 276 -5.72 1.58 1.73
C PHE A 276 -5.88 2.35 0.41
N GLU A 277 -7.00 3.05 0.20
CA GLU A 277 -7.17 3.94 -0.94
C GLU A 277 -6.89 5.39 -0.51
N ASP A 278 -5.98 6.07 -1.22
CA ASP A 278 -5.68 7.48 -0.93
C ASP A 278 -6.75 8.44 -1.48
N ASP A 279 -6.63 9.74 -1.17
CA ASP A 279 -7.59 10.77 -1.59
C ASP A 279 -7.70 10.93 -3.13
N ASN A 280 -6.80 10.33 -3.92
CA ASN A 280 -6.83 10.30 -5.38
C ASN A 280 -7.36 8.97 -5.95
N GLY A 281 -7.89 8.09 -5.11
CA GLY A 281 -8.35 6.77 -5.52
C GLY A 281 -7.21 5.80 -5.84
N GLN A 282 -5.99 6.05 -5.38
CA GLN A 282 -4.86 5.14 -5.62
C GLN A 282 -4.75 4.11 -4.48
N PRO A 283 -4.78 2.81 -4.79
CA PRO A 283 -4.65 1.73 -3.83
C PRO A 283 -3.20 1.53 -3.35
N TRP A 284 -3.05 1.34 -2.05
CA TRP A 284 -1.81 1.08 -1.34
C TRP A 284 -1.91 -0.20 -0.53
N ARG A 285 -0.92 -1.07 -0.62
CA ARG A 285 -0.82 -2.30 0.16
C ARG A 285 0.47 -2.35 0.94
N CYS A 286 0.51 -3.16 1.98
CA CYS A 286 1.69 -3.36 2.81
C CYS A 286 1.95 -4.84 3.04
N LEU A 287 3.22 -5.21 3.12
CA LEU A 287 3.68 -6.54 3.49
C LEU A 287 4.92 -6.45 4.39
N HIS A 288 5.24 -7.54 5.08
CA HIS A 288 6.50 -7.67 5.81
C HIS A 288 7.70 -7.73 4.87
N TYR A 289 8.80 -7.12 5.29
CA TYR A 289 10.09 -7.25 4.64
C TYR A 289 10.72 -8.59 5.01
N VAL A 290 11.17 -9.36 4.01
CA VAL A 290 11.85 -10.65 4.22
C VAL A 290 13.33 -10.40 4.44
N ALA A 291 13.78 -10.53 5.69
CA ALA A 291 15.17 -10.28 6.07
C ALA A 291 16.15 -11.31 5.51
N ASN A 292 17.42 -10.89 5.37
CA ASN A 292 18.53 -11.69 4.87
C ASN A 292 18.22 -12.39 3.53
N SER A 293 17.63 -11.64 2.61
CA SER A 293 17.26 -12.12 1.28
C SER A 293 17.92 -11.29 0.18
N ILE A 294 18.17 -11.94 -0.96
CA ILE A 294 18.68 -11.33 -2.19
C ILE A 294 17.79 -11.72 -3.38
N CYS A 295 17.84 -10.92 -4.42
CA CYS A 295 17.11 -11.14 -5.67
C CYS A 295 18.10 -11.12 -6.83
N HIS A 296 18.17 -12.21 -7.59
CA HIS A 296 19.03 -12.31 -8.76
C HIS A 296 18.32 -11.77 -10.00
N GLN A 297 18.94 -10.83 -10.71
CA GLN A 297 18.33 -10.24 -11.91
C GLN A 297 18.45 -11.14 -13.15
N GLN A 298 19.47 -11.98 -13.19
CA GLN A 298 19.77 -12.89 -14.30
C GLN A 298 20.34 -14.21 -13.74
N VAL A 299 20.29 -15.28 -14.55
CA VAL A 299 20.96 -16.54 -14.20
C VAL A 299 22.45 -16.40 -14.44
N GLU A 300 23.24 -16.30 -13.38
CA GLU A 300 24.71 -16.25 -13.47
C GLU A 300 25.33 -17.63 -13.27
N ARG A 301 24.66 -18.48 -12.49
CA ARG A 301 25.08 -19.85 -12.18
C ARG A 301 23.93 -20.82 -12.39
N PRO A 302 24.16 -21.99 -12.98
CA PRO A 302 23.10 -22.97 -13.20
C PRO A 302 22.36 -23.39 -11.92
N GLU A 303 23.03 -23.35 -10.77
CA GLU A 303 22.43 -23.63 -9.46
C GLU A 303 21.29 -22.67 -9.08
N GLN A 304 21.39 -21.38 -9.46
CA GLN A 304 20.32 -20.40 -9.20
C GLN A 304 19.06 -20.77 -9.98
N PHE A 305 19.22 -21.22 -11.22
CA PHE A 305 18.10 -21.65 -12.05
C PHE A 305 17.50 -22.97 -11.57
N TYR A 306 18.33 -23.87 -11.04
CA TYR A 306 17.86 -25.08 -10.36
C TYR A 306 17.02 -24.75 -9.13
N GLN A 307 17.49 -23.85 -8.26
CA GLN A 307 16.77 -23.39 -7.07
C GLN A 307 15.45 -22.72 -7.45
N SER A 308 15.45 -21.91 -8.51
CA SER A 308 14.23 -21.31 -9.05
C SER A 308 13.19 -22.36 -9.46
N ALA A 309 13.65 -23.43 -10.12
CA ALA A 309 12.80 -24.53 -10.53
C ALA A 309 12.20 -25.28 -9.32
N LEU A 310 13.00 -25.50 -8.27
CA LEU A 310 12.51 -26.07 -7.01
C LEU A 310 11.42 -25.18 -6.40
N SER A 311 11.64 -23.86 -6.32
CA SER A 311 10.66 -22.93 -5.74
C SER A 311 9.32 -22.93 -6.49
N PHE A 312 9.31 -22.78 -7.82
CA PHE A 312 8.06 -22.77 -8.59
C PHE A 312 7.39 -24.14 -8.65
N GLY A 313 8.16 -25.23 -8.73
CA GLY A 313 7.61 -26.58 -8.64
C GLY A 313 6.98 -26.86 -7.27
N HIS A 314 7.62 -26.39 -6.19
CA HIS A 314 7.08 -26.49 -4.84
C HIS A 314 5.83 -25.65 -4.66
N PHE A 315 5.81 -24.43 -5.18
CA PHE A 315 4.65 -23.54 -5.15
C PHE A 315 3.42 -24.16 -5.83
N LEU A 316 3.61 -24.76 -7.01
CA LEU A 316 2.54 -25.50 -7.68
C LEU A 316 2.01 -26.65 -6.82
N LYS A 317 2.92 -27.41 -6.19
CA LYS A 317 2.56 -28.52 -5.31
C LYS A 317 1.79 -28.04 -4.08
N GLN A 318 2.26 -27.00 -3.41
CA GLN A 318 1.63 -26.45 -2.21
C GLN A 318 0.20 -25.98 -2.51
N LEU A 319 -0.04 -25.41 -3.70
CA LEU A 319 -1.36 -24.94 -4.14
C LEU A 319 -2.23 -26.00 -4.83
N GLY A 320 -1.81 -27.27 -4.85
CA GLY A 320 -2.49 -28.33 -5.58
C GLY A 320 -3.97 -28.54 -5.19
N ASP A 321 -4.30 -28.33 -3.91
CA ASP A 321 -5.67 -28.46 -3.38
C ASP A 321 -6.39 -27.10 -3.25
N TYR A 322 -5.77 -25.99 -3.66
CA TYR A 322 -6.42 -24.69 -3.65
C TYR A 322 -7.44 -24.61 -4.79
N PRO A 323 -8.69 -24.15 -4.55
CA PRO A 323 -9.71 -24.07 -5.58
C PRO A 323 -9.38 -22.97 -6.59
N ALA A 324 -8.66 -23.29 -7.67
CA ALA A 324 -8.18 -22.32 -8.66
C ALA A 324 -9.31 -21.45 -9.21
N GLU A 325 -10.46 -22.04 -9.52
CA GLU A 325 -11.68 -21.37 -10.00
C GLU A 325 -12.27 -20.29 -9.06
N SER A 326 -11.83 -20.24 -7.81
CA SER A 326 -12.22 -19.18 -6.86
C SER A 326 -11.42 -17.89 -7.05
N LEU A 327 -10.27 -17.94 -7.75
CA LEU A 327 -9.43 -16.78 -8.02
C LEU A 327 -9.98 -15.95 -9.17
N TYR A 328 -9.88 -14.63 -9.05
CA TYR A 328 -10.18 -13.70 -10.12
C TYR A 328 -9.07 -13.70 -11.18
N GLU A 329 -9.42 -13.49 -12.45
CA GLU A 329 -8.44 -13.12 -13.48
C GLU A 329 -8.04 -11.65 -13.29
N THR A 330 -6.90 -11.40 -12.64
CA THR A 330 -6.42 -10.03 -12.35
C THR A 330 -6.08 -9.26 -13.63
N ILE A 331 -5.66 -9.99 -14.67
CA ILE A 331 -5.56 -9.50 -16.04
C ILE A 331 -6.33 -10.48 -16.94
N PRO A 332 -7.51 -10.11 -17.46
CA PRO A 332 -8.32 -11.01 -18.26
C PRO A 332 -7.58 -11.57 -19.48
N GLN A 333 -7.66 -12.89 -19.69
CA GLN A 333 -7.05 -13.58 -20.82
C GLN A 333 -5.53 -13.33 -20.92
N PHE A 334 -4.84 -13.32 -19.77
CA PHE A 334 -3.43 -12.91 -19.71
C PHE A 334 -2.52 -13.73 -20.63
N HIS A 335 -2.60 -15.06 -20.50
CA HIS A 335 -1.87 -16.04 -21.33
C HIS A 335 -2.77 -16.79 -22.33
N ASP A 336 -3.84 -16.15 -22.78
CA ASP A 336 -4.54 -16.60 -24.00
C ASP A 336 -3.73 -16.13 -25.22
N THR A 337 -2.82 -16.98 -25.68
CA THR A 337 -1.95 -16.67 -26.82
C THR A 337 -2.74 -16.45 -28.12
N VAL A 338 -3.94 -17.03 -28.28
CA VAL A 338 -4.83 -16.77 -29.42
C VAL A 338 -5.39 -15.35 -29.36
N LYS A 339 -5.75 -14.85 -28.18
CA LYS A 339 -6.09 -13.44 -27.98
C LYS A 339 -4.88 -12.53 -28.24
N ARG A 340 -3.69 -12.88 -27.76
CA ARG A 340 -2.47 -12.09 -28.03
C ARG A 340 -2.15 -12.00 -29.53
N LEU A 341 -2.38 -13.08 -30.28
CA LEU A 341 -2.29 -13.07 -31.74
C LEU A 341 -3.31 -12.12 -32.39
N ARG A 342 -4.55 -12.11 -31.91
CA ARG A 342 -5.58 -11.17 -32.38
C ARG A 342 -5.16 -9.72 -32.12
N ASP A 343 -4.68 -9.41 -30.92
CA ASP A 343 -4.20 -8.08 -30.56
C ASP A 343 -3.03 -7.64 -31.45
N PHE A 344 -2.07 -8.55 -31.70
CA PHE A 344 -0.95 -8.31 -32.58
C PHE A 344 -1.38 -8.02 -34.02
N LYS A 345 -2.27 -8.84 -34.59
CA LYS A 345 -2.84 -8.62 -35.93
C LYS A 345 -3.55 -7.27 -36.02
N ASP A 346 -4.24 -6.87 -34.95
CA ASP A 346 -4.87 -5.56 -34.86
C ASP A 346 -3.85 -4.40 -34.80
N ALA A 347 -2.78 -4.56 -34.02
CA ALA A 347 -1.68 -3.60 -33.97
C ALA A 347 -0.99 -3.45 -35.34
N GLN A 348 -0.72 -4.57 -36.02
CA GLN A 348 -0.17 -4.62 -37.36
C GLN A 348 -1.08 -3.94 -38.39
N ARG A 349 -2.39 -4.21 -38.35
CA ARG A 349 -3.35 -3.61 -39.28
C ARG A 349 -3.45 -2.10 -39.09
N LYS A 350 -3.43 -1.63 -37.85
CA LYS A 350 -3.52 -0.19 -37.53
C LYS A 350 -2.21 0.54 -37.82
N ASP A 351 -1.07 -0.09 -37.55
CA ASP A 351 0.30 0.43 -37.73
C ASP A 351 0.42 1.92 -37.43
N VAL A 352 -0.05 2.33 -36.24
CA VAL A 352 -0.25 3.75 -35.89
C VAL A 352 1.03 4.59 -35.95
N LYS A 353 2.20 3.96 -35.92
CA LYS A 353 3.51 4.61 -36.05
C LYS A 353 4.20 4.38 -37.40
N ASN A 354 3.56 3.70 -38.36
CA ASN A 354 4.15 3.32 -39.65
C ASN A 354 5.48 2.57 -39.49
N ARG A 355 5.52 1.67 -38.50
CA ARG A 355 6.69 0.89 -38.06
C ARG A 355 6.69 -0.50 -38.68
N ALA A 356 5.55 -1.03 -39.15
CA ALA A 356 5.47 -2.39 -39.73
C ALA A 356 6.45 -2.61 -40.89
N ARG A 357 6.72 -1.57 -41.69
CA ARG A 357 7.71 -1.64 -42.79
C ARG A 357 9.14 -1.93 -42.34
N LYS A 358 9.47 -1.68 -41.06
CA LYS A 358 10.80 -1.89 -40.47
C LYS A 358 10.98 -3.28 -39.83
N CYS A 359 9.89 -4.06 -39.71
CA CYS A 359 9.89 -5.33 -38.98
C CYS A 359 9.07 -6.42 -39.70
N LYS A 360 9.18 -6.48 -41.04
CA LYS A 360 8.45 -7.48 -41.85
C LYS A 360 8.85 -8.92 -41.51
N PRO A 361 10.15 -9.27 -41.35
CA PRO A 361 10.54 -10.63 -40.98
C PRO A 361 9.95 -11.08 -39.65
N GLU A 362 9.91 -10.18 -38.66
CA GLU A 362 9.36 -10.43 -37.33
C GLU A 362 7.83 -10.63 -37.38
N ILE A 363 7.14 -9.86 -38.22
CA ILE A 363 5.70 -10.05 -38.46
C ILE A 363 5.43 -11.42 -39.11
N GLU A 364 6.20 -11.78 -40.14
CA GLU A 364 6.06 -13.07 -40.82
C GLU A 364 6.35 -14.23 -39.89
N PHE A 365 7.34 -14.08 -39.00
CA PHE A 365 7.67 -15.08 -37.98
C PHE A 365 6.47 -15.42 -37.08
N VAL A 366 5.72 -14.42 -36.64
CA VAL A 366 4.51 -14.61 -35.83
C VAL A 366 3.39 -15.24 -36.66
N LEU A 367 3.14 -14.72 -37.87
CA LEU A 367 2.04 -15.21 -38.72
C LEU A 367 2.24 -16.65 -39.18
N SER A 368 3.49 -17.10 -39.39
CA SER A 368 3.76 -18.49 -39.76
C SER A 368 3.58 -19.49 -38.61
N ARG A 369 3.30 -19.02 -37.39
CA ARG A 369 3.12 -19.82 -36.16
C ARG A 369 1.73 -19.62 -35.54
N GLU A 370 0.77 -19.16 -36.33
CA GLU A 370 -0.62 -18.96 -35.89
C GLU A 370 -1.24 -20.24 -35.32
N ASP A 371 -0.98 -21.39 -35.95
CA ASP A 371 -1.54 -22.67 -35.52
C ASP A 371 -1.04 -23.12 -34.14
N ASP A 372 0.18 -22.70 -33.76
CA ASP A 372 0.78 -23.01 -32.46
C ASP A 372 0.06 -22.28 -31.32
N CYS A 373 -0.43 -21.05 -31.55
CA CYS A 373 -0.98 -20.17 -30.52
C CYS A 373 -2.18 -20.77 -29.76
N GLY A 374 -2.87 -21.76 -30.33
CA GLY A 374 -4.01 -22.42 -29.70
C GLY A 374 -3.70 -23.74 -28.99
N VAL A 375 -2.45 -24.24 -29.02
CA VAL A 375 -2.15 -25.64 -28.62
C VAL A 375 -2.50 -25.93 -27.15
N LEU A 376 -2.17 -25.03 -26.22
CA LEU A 376 -2.47 -25.23 -24.80
C LEU A 376 -3.94 -24.93 -24.48
N MET A 377 -4.49 -23.83 -25.01
CA MET A 377 -5.88 -23.45 -24.77
C MET A 377 -6.87 -24.49 -25.29
N LYS A 378 -6.62 -25.09 -26.46
CA LYS A 378 -7.44 -26.21 -26.97
C LYS A 378 -7.45 -27.40 -26.02
N GLN A 379 -6.29 -27.73 -25.43
CA GLN A 379 -6.21 -28.85 -24.49
C GLN A 379 -6.91 -28.54 -23.15
N LEU A 380 -6.91 -27.29 -22.70
CA LEU A 380 -7.72 -26.83 -21.57
C LEU A 380 -9.22 -26.93 -21.88
N GLU A 381 -9.66 -26.41 -23.03
CA GLU A 381 -11.06 -26.44 -23.49
C GLU A 381 -11.57 -27.88 -23.68
N GLU A 382 -10.70 -28.79 -24.13
CA GLU A 382 -10.99 -30.22 -24.26
C GLU A 382 -10.94 -30.98 -22.93
N GLY A 383 -10.58 -30.32 -21.82
CA GLY A 383 -10.46 -30.93 -20.49
C GLY A 383 -9.27 -31.87 -20.32
N LYS A 384 -8.27 -31.81 -21.21
CA LYS A 384 -7.04 -32.61 -21.13
C LYS A 384 -6.03 -32.03 -20.15
N LEU A 385 -5.94 -30.69 -20.09
CA LEU A 385 -5.13 -29.98 -19.10
C LEU A 385 -6.05 -29.41 -18.02
N PRO A 386 -5.77 -29.68 -16.73
CA PRO A 386 -6.53 -29.10 -15.63
C PRO A 386 -6.17 -27.62 -15.44
N LEU A 387 -7.13 -26.86 -14.91
CA LEU A 387 -6.90 -25.50 -14.45
C LEU A 387 -6.19 -25.55 -13.09
N ARG A 388 -5.14 -24.75 -12.91
CA ARG A 388 -4.37 -24.64 -11.66
C ARG A 388 -4.24 -23.20 -11.21
N VAL A 389 -3.91 -23.02 -9.93
CA VAL A 389 -3.37 -21.73 -9.48
C VAL A 389 -1.98 -21.58 -10.09
N THR A 390 -1.74 -20.46 -10.75
CA THR A 390 -0.49 -20.15 -11.44
C THR A 390 -0.03 -18.75 -11.07
N HIS A 391 1.28 -18.55 -11.09
CA HIS A 391 1.92 -17.28 -10.80
C HIS A 391 1.85 -16.30 -11.99
N ASN A 392 2.01 -16.83 -13.21
CA ASN A 392 1.95 -16.14 -14.50
C ASN A 392 3.08 -15.12 -14.77
N ASP A 393 4.01 -14.90 -13.84
CA ASP A 393 5.25 -14.15 -14.08
C ASP A 393 6.43 -14.80 -13.35
N THR A 394 6.91 -15.93 -13.86
CA THR A 394 7.83 -16.84 -13.14
C THR A 394 9.29 -16.58 -13.45
N LYS A 395 9.65 -15.30 -13.57
CA LYS A 395 11.05 -14.88 -13.76
C LYS A 395 11.87 -15.13 -12.50
N LEU A 396 13.18 -15.30 -12.69
CA LEU A 396 14.12 -15.55 -11.58
C LEU A 396 14.07 -14.45 -10.50
N ASN A 397 13.89 -13.19 -10.91
CA ASN A 397 13.83 -12.05 -10.00
C ASN A 397 12.53 -11.97 -9.19
N ASN A 398 11.55 -12.85 -9.46
CA ASN A 398 10.37 -13.03 -8.62
C ASN A 398 10.57 -14.13 -7.55
N ILE A 399 11.81 -14.50 -7.27
CA ILE A 399 12.20 -15.34 -6.15
C ILE A 399 13.17 -14.58 -5.25
N LEU A 400 12.89 -14.62 -3.95
CA LEU A 400 13.85 -14.23 -2.92
C LEU A 400 14.71 -15.43 -2.55
N PHE A 401 16.02 -15.25 -2.60
CA PHE A 401 17.02 -16.25 -2.20
C PHE A 401 17.61 -15.88 -0.84
N ASP A 402 18.01 -16.89 -0.07
CA ASP A 402 18.76 -16.69 1.16
C ASP A 402 20.15 -16.12 0.85
N ALA A 403 20.52 -15.02 1.52
CA ALA A 403 21.77 -14.34 1.25
C ALA A 403 23.02 -15.17 1.61
N ASP A 404 22.88 -16.14 2.52
CA ASP A 404 23.99 -16.97 2.99
C ASP A 404 24.05 -18.32 2.24
N THR A 405 22.90 -18.95 1.96
CA THR A 405 22.84 -20.29 1.34
C THR A 405 22.54 -20.30 -0.15
N ASP A 406 22.02 -19.21 -0.71
CA ASP A 406 21.51 -19.11 -2.09
C ASP A 406 20.34 -20.08 -2.39
N GLU A 407 19.66 -20.58 -1.36
CA GLU A 407 18.44 -21.38 -1.49
C GLU A 407 17.22 -20.48 -1.68
N GLY A 408 16.25 -20.92 -2.49
CA GLY A 408 15.00 -20.17 -2.70
C GLY A 408 14.16 -20.13 -1.43
N LEU A 409 13.84 -18.92 -0.95
CA LEU A 409 13.03 -18.68 0.26
C LEU A 409 11.55 -18.60 -0.08
N CYS A 410 11.15 -17.60 -0.87
CA CYS A 410 9.76 -17.38 -1.23
C CYS A 410 9.61 -16.69 -2.58
N ILE A 411 8.43 -16.89 -3.17
CA ILE A 411 8.02 -16.25 -4.41
C ILE A 411 7.36 -14.91 -4.11
N ILE A 412 7.69 -13.91 -4.91
CA ILE A 412 7.19 -12.53 -4.82
C ILE A 412 6.47 -12.13 -6.11
N ASP A 413 5.88 -10.94 -6.11
CA ASP A 413 5.10 -10.40 -7.24
C ASP A 413 3.84 -11.20 -7.59
N LEU A 414 3.03 -11.47 -6.55
CA LEU A 414 1.81 -12.29 -6.64
C LEU A 414 0.62 -11.58 -7.34
N ASP A 415 0.84 -10.50 -8.08
CA ASP A 415 -0.24 -9.68 -8.65
C ASP A 415 -0.96 -10.40 -9.80
N THR A 416 -0.24 -11.28 -10.48
CA THR A 416 -0.76 -12.11 -11.56
C THR A 416 -1.12 -13.51 -11.09
N ILE A 417 -1.28 -13.73 -9.78
CA ILE A 417 -1.76 -15.02 -9.29
C ILE A 417 -3.24 -15.20 -9.63
N MET A 418 -3.51 -16.19 -10.48
CA MET A 418 -4.83 -16.43 -11.05
C MET A 418 -4.91 -17.84 -11.65
N PRO A 419 -6.08 -18.28 -12.13
CA PRO A 419 -6.21 -19.56 -12.79
C PRO A 419 -5.43 -19.62 -14.11
N GLY A 420 -4.71 -20.71 -14.35
CA GLY A 420 -3.91 -20.92 -15.56
C GLY A 420 -3.46 -22.37 -15.72
N LEU A 421 -2.44 -22.62 -16.54
CA LEU A 421 -1.86 -23.95 -16.74
C LEU A 421 -0.44 -24.00 -16.18
N ALA A 422 -0.07 -25.13 -15.57
CA ALA A 422 1.31 -25.35 -15.11
C ALA A 422 2.36 -25.15 -16.22
N ALA A 423 1.98 -25.40 -17.47
CA ALA A 423 2.84 -25.16 -18.63
C ALA A 423 3.15 -23.67 -18.85
N ASN A 424 2.26 -22.74 -18.48
CA ASN A 424 2.52 -21.31 -18.58
C ASN A 424 3.64 -20.88 -17.62
N ASP A 425 3.51 -21.21 -16.34
CA ASP A 425 4.52 -20.93 -15.32
C ASP A 425 5.86 -21.59 -15.64
N PHE A 426 5.86 -22.87 -16.01
CA PHE A 426 7.09 -23.53 -16.44
C PHE A 426 7.72 -22.83 -17.65
N GLY A 427 6.87 -22.46 -18.62
CA GLY A 427 7.32 -21.87 -19.87
C GLY A 427 7.92 -20.47 -19.72
N ASP A 428 7.34 -19.63 -18.88
CA ASP A 428 7.84 -18.26 -18.66
C ASP A 428 9.19 -18.25 -17.92
N SER A 429 9.41 -19.21 -17.00
CA SER A 429 10.73 -19.40 -16.39
C SER A 429 11.79 -19.84 -17.40
N ILE A 430 11.46 -20.78 -18.30
CA ILE A 430 12.37 -21.21 -19.37
C ILE A 430 12.67 -20.06 -20.34
N ARG A 431 11.63 -19.31 -20.74
CA ARG A 431 11.76 -18.14 -21.63
C ARG A 431 12.81 -17.16 -21.10
N PHE A 432 12.77 -16.88 -19.80
CA PHE A 432 13.67 -15.94 -19.15
C PHE A 432 15.04 -16.55 -18.83
N GLY A 433 15.07 -17.67 -18.11
CA GLY A 433 16.29 -18.18 -17.49
C GLY A 433 17.09 -19.17 -18.33
N ALA A 434 16.55 -19.70 -19.43
CA ALA A 434 17.31 -20.56 -20.36
C ALA A 434 17.85 -19.79 -21.58
N SER A 435 17.89 -18.45 -21.52
CA SER A 435 18.55 -17.59 -22.50
C SER A 435 20.00 -17.35 -22.11
N THR A 436 20.92 -17.34 -23.08
CA THR A 436 22.34 -16.98 -22.86
C THR A 436 22.61 -15.47 -22.87
N ALA A 437 21.57 -14.66 -23.04
CA ALA A 437 21.66 -13.20 -23.14
C ALA A 437 20.43 -12.50 -22.54
N GLU A 438 20.58 -11.21 -22.26
CA GLU A 438 19.51 -10.33 -21.79
C GLU A 438 18.32 -10.28 -22.76
N GLU A 439 17.13 -10.00 -22.21
CA GLU A 439 15.89 -9.94 -22.99
C GLU A 439 15.94 -8.86 -24.09
N ASP A 440 16.77 -7.83 -23.93
CA ASP A 440 16.95 -6.73 -24.87
C ASP A 440 18.33 -6.70 -25.56
N GLU A 441 19.05 -7.82 -25.62
CA GLU A 441 20.35 -7.90 -26.30
C GLU A 441 20.23 -7.60 -27.81
N PRO A 442 20.88 -6.54 -28.31
CA PRO A 442 20.83 -6.18 -29.73
C PRO A 442 21.61 -7.11 -30.65
N ASP A 443 22.62 -7.82 -30.13
CA ASP A 443 23.43 -8.78 -30.87
C ASP A 443 22.83 -10.19 -30.78
N LEU A 444 22.05 -10.56 -31.80
CA LEU A 444 21.38 -11.86 -31.86
C LEU A 444 22.33 -13.05 -31.96
N ASP A 445 23.61 -12.84 -32.29
CA ASP A 445 24.61 -13.91 -32.30
C ASP A 445 25.02 -14.34 -30.88
N LYS A 446 24.60 -13.59 -29.84
CA LYS A 446 24.76 -13.97 -28.43
C LYS A 446 23.51 -14.63 -27.84
N VAL A 447 22.38 -14.56 -28.53
CA VAL A 447 21.09 -15.01 -28.01
C VAL A 447 20.87 -16.45 -28.42
N HIS A 448 21.05 -17.36 -27.45
CA HIS A 448 20.83 -18.78 -27.62
C HIS A 448 19.93 -19.36 -26.53
N PHE A 449 19.18 -20.40 -26.89
CA PHE A 449 18.46 -21.25 -25.96
C PHE A 449 19.41 -22.33 -25.45
N ASP A 450 19.76 -22.26 -24.16
CA ASP A 450 20.66 -23.23 -23.54
C ASP A 450 19.87 -24.46 -23.07
N ILE A 451 19.99 -25.52 -23.87
CA ILE A 451 19.34 -26.81 -23.59
C ILE A 451 19.81 -27.44 -22.26
N ASN A 452 21.00 -27.09 -21.75
CA ASN A 452 21.46 -27.57 -20.44
C ASN A 452 20.76 -26.84 -19.30
N LEU A 453 20.52 -25.53 -19.43
CA LEU A 453 19.71 -24.78 -18.47
C LEU A 453 18.27 -25.29 -18.48
N TYR A 454 17.72 -25.64 -19.64
CA TYR A 454 16.43 -26.33 -19.73
C TYR A 454 16.43 -27.69 -19.02
N ASP A 455 17.48 -28.51 -19.17
CA ASP A 455 17.61 -29.80 -18.46
C ASP A 455 17.62 -29.60 -16.94
N ILE A 456 18.42 -28.63 -16.46
CA ILE A 456 18.54 -28.27 -15.04
C ILE A 456 17.21 -27.81 -14.46
N TYR A 457 16.50 -26.92 -15.16
CA TYR A 457 15.21 -26.42 -14.71
C TYR A 457 14.15 -27.54 -14.72
N THR A 458 14.10 -28.33 -15.79
CA THR A 458 13.17 -29.47 -15.91
C THR A 458 13.36 -30.45 -14.75
N LYS A 459 14.61 -30.77 -14.41
CA LYS A 459 14.95 -31.61 -13.27
C LYS A 459 14.40 -31.05 -11.96
N GLY A 460 14.74 -29.80 -11.61
CA GLY A 460 14.33 -29.20 -10.34
C GLY A 460 12.82 -29.06 -10.22
N TYR A 461 12.16 -28.61 -11.30
CA TYR A 461 10.71 -28.45 -11.31
C TYR A 461 9.97 -29.78 -11.09
N LEU A 462 10.38 -30.84 -11.80
CA LEU A 462 9.76 -32.16 -11.66
C LEU A 462 10.14 -32.87 -10.36
N GLU A 463 11.30 -32.58 -9.75
CA GLU A 463 11.64 -33.08 -8.42
C GLU A 463 10.59 -32.69 -7.37
N MET A 464 10.02 -31.49 -7.51
CA MET A 464 8.96 -31.00 -6.62
C MET A 464 7.55 -31.32 -7.12
N ALA A 465 7.25 -31.10 -8.40
CA ALA A 465 5.88 -31.08 -8.91
C ALA A 465 5.39 -32.38 -9.55
N LYS A 466 6.26 -33.36 -9.85
CA LYS A 466 5.86 -34.55 -10.63
C LYS A 466 4.66 -35.30 -10.04
N ASP A 467 4.57 -35.39 -8.72
CA ASP A 467 3.56 -36.20 -8.03
C ASP A 467 2.17 -35.57 -8.08
N VAL A 468 2.07 -34.27 -8.39
CA VAL A 468 0.80 -33.54 -8.52
C VAL A 468 0.40 -33.27 -9.97
N LEU A 469 1.32 -33.45 -10.93
CA LEU A 469 1.08 -33.22 -12.35
C LEU A 469 0.51 -34.47 -13.03
N THR A 470 -0.45 -34.26 -13.93
CA THR A 470 -0.94 -35.32 -14.81
C THR A 470 0.06 -35.60 -15.94
N PRO A 471 0.02 -36.80 -16.56
CA PRO A 471 0.87 -37.09 -17.72
C PRO A 471 0.69 -36.12 -18.89
N ALA A 472 -0.53 -35.59 -19.08
CA ALA A 472 -0.81 -34.60 -20.13
C ALA A 472 -0.12 -33.26 -19.85
N GLU A 473 -0.09 -32.83 -18.58
CA GLU A 473 0.60 -31.59 -18.19
C GLU A 473 2.11 -31.71 -18.35
N ILE A 474 2.69 -32.82 -17.90
CA ILE A 474 4.12 -33.09 -18.08
C ILE A 474 4.46 -33.02 -19.58
N ALA A 475 3.70 -33.69 -20.44
CA ALA A 475 3.89 -33.66 -21.89
C ALA A 475 3.70 -32.26 -22.53
N SER A 476 3.03 -31.34 -21.84
CA SER A 476 2.79 -29.97 -22.31
C SER A 476 3.88 -28.97 -21.92
N LEU A 477 4.81 -29.32 -21.02
CA LEU A 477 5.85 -28.39 -20.53
C LEU A 477 6.76 -27.82 -21.65
N PRO A 478 7.24 -28.60 -22.63
CA PRO A 478 8.00 -28.05 -23.76
C PRO A 478 7.19 -27.05 -24.61
N TRP A 479 5.88 -27.28 -24.75
CA TRP A 479 4.97 -26.35 -25.42
C TRP A 479 4.80 -25.06 -24.64
N GLY A 480 4.75 -25.15 -23.30
CA GLY A 480 4.78 -23.99 -22.40
C GLY A 480 5.94 -23.04 -22.72
N ALA A 481 7.17 -23.57 -22.75
CA ALA A 481 8.37 -22.79 -23.05
C ALA A 481 8.29 -22.07 -24.42
N ARG A 482 7.92 -22.82 -25.46
CA ARG A 482 7.80 -22.27 -26.83
C ARG A 482 6.72 -21.18 -26.91
N LEU A 483 5.55 -21.41 -26.32
CA LEU A 483 4.42 -20.48 -26.41
C LEU A 483 4.61 -19.24 -25.54
N MET A 484 5.19 -19.35 -24.34
CA MET A 484 5.42 -18.17 -23.50
C MET A 484 6.49 -17.26 -24.12
N THR A 485 7.50 -17.85 -24.75
CA THR A 485 8.49 -17.09 -25.53
C THR A 485 7.85 -16.41 -26.74
N LEU A 486 7.04 -17.13 -27.52
CA LEU A 486 6.35 -16.56 -28.69
C LEU A 486 5.36 -15.47 -28.30
N GLU A 487 4.57 -15.69 -27.25
CA GLU A 487 3.57 -14.75 -26.74
C GLU A 487 4.24 -13.46 -26.27
N CYS A 488 5.32 -13.55 -25.49
CA CYS A 488 6.06 -12.39 -25.01
C CYS A 488 6.66 -11.59 -26.18
N GLY A 489 7.32 -12.27 -27.12
CA GLY A 489 7.86 -11.63 -28.33
C GLY A 489 6.80 -10.93 -29.18
N MET A 490 5.63 -11.55 -29.31
CA MET A 490 4.49 -10.99 -30.02
C MET A 490 3.90 -9.77 -29.31
N ARG A 491 3.85 -9.77 -27.96
CA ARG A 491 3.44 -8.61 -27.16
C ARG A 491 4.41 -7.43 -27.31
N PHE A 492 5.72 -7.69 -27.30
CA PHE A 492 6.72 -6.65 -27.56
C PHE A 492 6.57 -6.06 -28.97
N LEU A 493 6.41 -6.91 -29.99
CA LEU A 493 6.24 -6.45 -31.36
C LEU A 493 4.94 -5.65 -31.54
N ALA A 494 3.83 -6.09 -30.92
CA ALA A 494 2.57 -5.35 -30.95
C ALA A 494 2.71 -3.97 -30.30
N ASP A 495 3.37 -3.87 -29.15
CA ASP A 495 3.60 -2.60 -28.45
C ASP A 495 4.50 -1.66 -29.26
N TYR A 496 5.55 -2.19 -29.89
CA TYR A 496 6.38 -1.42 -30.83
C TYR A 496 5.55 -0.83 -31.98
N LEU A 497 4.60 -1.58 -32.54
CA LEU A 497 3.72 -1.09 -33.62
C LEU A 497 2.73 -0.02 -33.11
N GLN A 498 2.32 -0.11 -31.84
CA GLN A 498 1.41 0.82 -31.18
C GLN A 498 2.09 2.10 -30.69
N GLY A 499 3.42 2.11 -30.59
CA GLY A 499 4.18 3.25 -30.13
C GLY A 499 4.61 3.21 -28.68
N ASP A 500 4.89 2.01 -28.16
CA ASP A 500 5.53 1.79 -26.86
C ASP A 500 4.66 2.31 -25.69
N VAL A 501 3.39 1.88 -25.68
CA VAL A 501 2.37 2.36 -24.74
C VAL A 501 2.21 1.44 -23.53
N TYR A 502 2.69 0.20 -23.62
CA TYR A 502 2.56 -0.81 -22.56
C TYR A 502 3.88 -1.01 -21.80
N PHE A 503 4.97 -1.32 -22.49
CA PHE A 503 6.27 -1.56 -21.87
C PHE A 503 7.10 -0.29 -21.80
N LYS A 504 7.81 -0.09 -20.67
CA LYS A 504 8.80 0.99 -20.56
C LYS A 504 9.94 0.75 -21.55
N THR A 505 10.29 1.79 -22.30
CA THR A 505 11.38 1.76 -23.30
C THR A 505 12.45 2.80 -23.02
N ALA A 506 13.73 2.44 -23.17
CA ALA A 506 14.85 3.36 -23.06
C ALA A 506 15.18 4.08 -24.39
N TYR A 507 14.81 3.47 -25.53
CA TYR A 507 15.06 4.00 -26.87
C TYR A 507 13.95 3.54 -27.86
N PRO A 508 13.80 4.19 -29.03
CA PRO A 508 12.62 4.02 -29.89
C PRO A 508 12.40 2.62 -30.49
N GLU A 509 13.46 1.82 -30.62
CA GLU A 509 13.43 0.45 -31.16
C GLU A 509 13.47 -0.63 -30.06
N HIS A 510 13.42 -0.25 -28.78
CA HIS A 510 13.69 -1.17 -27.67
C HIS A 510 12.78 -2.41 -27.67
N ASN A 511 11.48 -2.23 -27.86
CA ASN A 511 10.55 -3.35 -27.95
C ASN A 511 10.77 -4.22 -29.21
N LEU A 512 11.27 -3.66 -30.32
CA LEU A 512 11.62 -4.46 -31.49
C LEU A 512 12.86 -5.33 -31.21
N VAL A 513 13.84 -4.81 -30.48
CA VAL A 513 15.01 -5.58 -30.04
C VAL A 513 14.56 -6.74 -29.14
N ARG A 514 13.73 -6.46 -28.13
CA ARG A 514 13.15 -7.52 -27.28
C ARG A 514 12.39 -8.57 -28.07
N ALA A 515 11.54 -8.18 -29.01
CA ALA A 515 10.82 -9.14 -29.84
C ALA A 515 11.77 -10.09 -30.60
N ARG A 516 12.90 -9.57 -31.11
CA ARG A 516 13.88 -10.37 -31.85
C ARG A 516 14.60 -11.40 -30.99
N THR A 517 14.94 -11.07 -29.75
CA THR A 517 15.55 -12.05 -28.83
C THR A 517 14.58 -13.21 -28.61
N GLN A 518 13.31 -12.92 -28.34
CA GLN A 518 12.29 -13.94 -28.13
C GLN A 518 12.09 -14.81 -29.38
N PHE A 519 12.04 -14.22 -30.58
CA PHE A 519 11.90 -15.00 -31.81
C PHE A 519 13.13 -15.85 -32.13
N ARG A 520 14.34 -15.38 -31.77
CA ARG A 520 15.54 -16.20 -31.87
C ARG A 520 15.45 -17.43 -30.96
N LEU A 521 15.03 -17.25 -29.71
CA LEU A 521 14.83 -18.34 -28.75
C LEU A 521 13.76 -19.33 -29.21
N VAL A 522 12.59 -18.86 -29.68
CA VAL A 522 11.53 -19.73 -30.23
C VAL A 522 12.07 -20.60 -31.37
N LYS A 523 12.88 -20.03 -32.26
CA LYS A 523 13.46 -20.77 -33.37
C LYS A 523 14.41 -21.88 -32.88
N GLU A 524 15.27 -21.60 -31.91
CA GLU A 524 16.16 -22.63 -31.36
C GLU A 524 15.40 -23.70 -30.56
N MET A 525 14.35 -23.32 -29.83
CA MET A 525 13.44 -24.27 -29.18
C MET A 525 12.73 -25.20 -30.19
N GLU A 526 12.39 -24.69 -31.38
CA GLU A 526 11.83 -25.50 -32.47
C GLU A 526 12.85 -26.51 -33.00
N GLU A 527 14.09 -26.06 -33.22
CA GLU A 527 15.19 -26.91 -33.70
C GLU A 527 15.57 -27.99 -32.68
N GLN A 528 15.38 -27.72 -31.38
CA GLN A 528 15.73 -28.61 -30.27
C GLN A 528 14.52 -29.28 -29.62
N PHE A 529 13.32 -29.19 -30.22
CA PHE A 529 12.06 -29.62 -29.58
C PHE A 529 12.05 -31.11 -29.22
N ASP A 530 12.60 -31.97 -30.08
CA ASP A 530 12.73 -33.40 -29.80
C ASP A 530 13.64 -33.65 -28.58
N GLN A 531 14.76 -32.92 -28.48
CA GLN A 531 15.68 -33.00 -27.35
C GLN A 531 15.03 -32.51 -26.05
N MET A 532 14.21 -31.45 -26.10
CA MET A 532 13.42 -30.99 -24.94
C MET A 532 12.48 -32.09 -24.43
N ASN A 533 11.84 -32.81 -25.35
CA ASN A 533 10.97 -33.95 -25.02
C ASN A 533 11.75 -35.17 -24.50
N GLU A 534 12.96 -35.42 -25.00
CA GLU A 534 13.84 -36.48 -24.47
C GLU A 534 14.30 -36.19 -23.05
N ILE A 535 14.68 -34.93 -22.76
CA ILE A 535 15.04 -34.47 -21.41
C ILE A 535 13.88 -34.70 -20.45
N LEU A 536 12.67 -34.29 -20.83
CA LEU A 536 11.47 -34.48 -20.03
C LEU A 536 11.31 -35.96 -19.62
N LYS A 537 11.45 -36.90 -20.57
CA LYS A 537 11.34 -38.35 -20.32
C LYS A 537 12.38 -38.90 -19.35
N LYS A 538 13.51 -38.21 -19.11
CA LYS A 538 14.51 -38.65 -18.12
C LYS A 538 13.99 -38.57 -16.68
N TYR A 539 12.96 -37.75 -16.44
CA TYR A 539 12.48 -37.39 -15.10
C TYR A 539 11.04 -37.84 -14.81
N ILE A 540 10.42 -38.62 -15.71
CA ILE A 540 9.07 -39.20 -15.57
C ILE A 540 9.14 -40.60 -14.99
#